data_AF-A0A3N8DNT9-F1
#
_entry.id   AF-A0A3N8DNT9-F1
#
_cell.length_a   1.000
_cell.length_b   1.000
_cell.length_c   1.000
_cell.angle_alpha   90.00
_cell.angle_beta   90.00
_cell.angle_gamma   90.00
#
_symmetry.space_group_name_H-M   'P 1'
#
loop_
_entity.id
_entity.type
_entity.pdbx_description
1 polymer ?
#
loop_
_entity_poly.entity_id
_entity_poly.type
_entity_poly.pdbx_seq_one_letter_code
_entity_poly.pdbx_strand_id
1 'polypeptide(L)'
;MHFGTTGTLLLDDGEYLLLLKHRGPLAAGLGYLFRRCRVSEAAPEGLECVGGYDLQLFEGWSASITVPYDAATDSDCLCLGCFNNPLTAICTLWGQRHNALTLQPRHEGGC
;
A
#
# COMPACT_ATOMS: atom_id res chain seq x y z
N MET A 1 6.27 22.29 -4.02
CA MET A 1 6.73 21.12 -3.24
C MET A 1 7.06 20.04 -4.24
N HIS A 2 8.34 19.67 -4.37
CA HIS A 2 8.80 18.69 -5.35
C HIS A 2 8.64 17.30 -4.75
N PHE A 3 7.75 16.49 -5.32
CA PHE A 3 7.62 15.08 -4.97
C PHE A 3 8.87 14.34 -5.43
N GLY A 4 9.67 13.86 -4.48
CA GLY A 4 10.78 12.95 -4.72
C GLY A 4 10.36 11.50 -4.95
N THR A 5 9.09 11.26 -5.29
CA THR A 5 8.53 9.94 -5.55
C THR A 5 8.28 9.80 -7.05
N THR A 6 9.08 8.97 -7.71
CA THR A 6 8.96 8.59 -9.13
C THR A 6 7.74 7.69 -9.35
N GLY A 7 6.56 8.12 -8.91
CA GLY A 7 5.33 7.35 -8.93
C GLY A 7 4.11 8.17 -9.36
N THR A 8 3.18 7.52 -10.03
CA THR A 8 1.93 8.09 -10.53
C THR A 8 0.82 7.84 -9.49
N LEU A 9 0.17 8.90 -9.02
CA LEU A 9 -1.01 8.79 -8.15
C LEU A 9 -2.18 8.19 -8.95
N LEU A 10 -2.71 7.06 -8.49
CA LEU A 10 -3.84 6.39 -9.13
C LEU A 10 -5.18 6.63 -8.41
N LEU A 11 -5.18 6.54 -7.09
CA LEU A 11 -6.37 6.70 -6.25
C LEU A 11 -6.03 7.51 -5.01
N ASP A 12 -6.95 8.34 -4.55
CA ASP A 12 -6.84 9.16 -3.35
C ASP A 12 -8.24 9.39 -2.76
N ASP A 13 -8.45 9.06 -1.48
CA ASP A 13 -9.69 9.38 -0.75
C ASP A 13 -9.49 10.39 0.40
N GLY A 14 -8.33 11.03 0.45
CA GLY A 14 -7.96 11.99 1.49
C GLY A 14 -7.36 11.36 2.74
N GLU A 15 -7.54 10.05 2.99
CA GLU A 15 -6.85 9.32 4.05
C GLU A 15 -5.83 8.33 3.48
N TYR A 16 -6.21 7.62 2.42
CA TYR A 16 -5.38 6.65 1.73
C TYR A 16 -5.09 7.11 0.30
N LEU A 17 -3.93 6.69 -0.21
CA LEU A 17 -3.52 6.94 -1.58
C LEU A 17 -2.84 5.70 -2.15
N LEU A 18 -3.05 5.45 -3.43
CA LEU A 18 -2.42 4.35 -4.15
C LEU A 18 -1.50 4.93 -5.20
N LEU A 19 -0.20 4.68 -5.04
CA LEU A 19 0.84 5.15 -5.95
C LEU A 19 1.34 3.99 -6.80
N LEU A 20 1.33 4.16 -8.12
CA LEU A 20 2.02 3.28 -9.05
C LEU A 20 3.49 3.70 -9.11
N LYS A 21 4.42 2.79 -8.80
CA LYS A 21 5.85 3.10 -8.86
C LYS A 21 6.39 2.72 -10.24
N HIS A 22 6.84 3.71 -11.02
CA HIS A 22 7.46 3.44 -12.31
C HIS A 22 8.93 3.00 -12.11
N ARG A 23 9.21 1.70 -12.14
CA ARG A 23 10.58 1.16 -12.14
C ARG A 23 11.00 0.77 -13.56
N GLY A 24 11.19 1.76 -14.43
CA GLY A 24 11.70 1.53 -15.80
C GLY A 24 10.83 0.57 -16.64
N PRO A 25 11.33 0.10 -17.80
CA PRO A 25 10.53 -0.67 -18.76
C PRO A 25 10.12 -2.08 -18.28
N LEU A 26 10.66 -2.56 -17.16
CA LEU A 26 10.40 -3.92 -16.63
C LEU A 26 9.47 -3.94 -15.41
N ALA A 27 9.12 -2.78 -14.82
CA ALA A 27 8.26 -2.73 -13.64
C ALA A 27 6.88 -2.14 -13.94
N ALA A 28 6.33 -2.54 -15.09
CA ALA A 28 4.90 -2.39 -15.34
C ALA A 28 4.16 -3.32 -14.37
N GLY A 29 4.03 -2.91 -13.10
CA GLY A 29 3.14 -3.61 -12.18
C GLY A 29 3.39 -3.60 -10.70
N LEU A 30 4.08 -2.60 -10.17
CA LEU A 30 4.22 -2.45 -8.72
C LEU A 30 3.56 -1.17 -8.26
N GLY A 31 2.64 -1.27 -7.32
CA GLY A 31 2.08 -0.11 -6.64
C GLY A 31 1.94 -0.34 -5.14
N TYR A 32 1.90 0.77 -4.43
CA TYR A 32 1.89 0.81 -2.97
C TYR A 32 0.67 1.57 -2.50
N LEU A 33 0.01 1.00 -1.49
CA LEU A 33 -1.04 1.66 -0.74
C LEU A 33 -0.38 2.37 0.43
N PHE A 34 -0.56 3.68 0.49
CA PHE A 34 -0.15 4.48 1.64
C PHE A 34 -1.35 5.00 2.39
N ARG A 35 -1.17 5.17 3.70
CA ARG A 35 -2.04 5.96 4.54
C ARG A 35 -1.34 7.26 4.91
N ARG A 36 -2.08 8.36 4.91
CA ARG A 36 -1.62 9.63 5.46
C ARG A 36 -1.51 9.54 6.98
N CYS A 37 -0.39 9.98 7.49
CA CYS A 37 -0.09 10.01 8.91
C CYS A 37 0.61 11.32 9.27
N ARG A 38 0.84 11.55 10.57
CA ARG A 38 1.61 12.70 11.00
C ARG A 38 3.06 12.52 10.55
N VAL A 39 3.67 13.62 10.12
CA VAL A 39 5.11 13.65 9.87
C VAL A 39 5.85 13.24 11.14
N SER A 40 6.66 12.20 11.03
CA SER A 40 7.48 11.65 12.11
C SER A 40 8.84 11.25 11.56
N GLU A 41 9.80 10.88 12.43
CA GLU A 41 11.09 10.36 11.98
C GLU A 41 10.92 9.10 11.12
N ALA A 42 9.91 8.27 11.40
CA ALA A 42 9.59 7.06 10.63
C ALA A 42 8.82 7.35 9.32
N ALA A 43 8.08 8.46 9.27
CA ALA A 43 7.30 8.86 8.10
C ALA A 43 7.50 10.37 7.81
N PRO A 44 8.68 10.77 7.29
CA PRO A 44 9.01 12.18 7.08
C PRO A 44 8.11 12.85 6.04
N GLU A 45 7.52 12.07 5.12
CA GLU A 45 6.58 12.55 4.11
C GLU A 45 5.12 12.54 4.60
N GLY A 46 4.86 12.14 5.86
CA GLY A 46 3.49 11.97 6.37
C GLY A 46 2.74 10.85 5.66
N LEU A 47 3.48 9.87 5.13
CA LEU A 47 2.97 8.71 4.41
C LEU A 47 3.54 7.43 5.01
N GLU A 48 2.65 6.51 5.35
CA GLU A 48 2.98 5.18 5.84
C GLU A 48 2.56 4.15 4.78
N CYS A 49 3.47 3.26 4.39
CA CYS A 49 3.15 2.16 3.47
C CYS A 49 2.42 1.06 4.24
N VAL A 50 1.20 0.74 3.83
CA VAL A 50 0.30 -0.21 4.53
C VAL A 50 -0.13 -1.39 3.65
N GLY A 51 0.44 -1.49 2.45
CA GLY A 51 0.16 -2.58 1.53
C GLY A 51 0.70 -2.31 0.13
N GLY A 52 0.52 -3.27 -0.75
CA GLY A 52 0.96 -3.17 -2.13
C GLY A 52 0.34 -4.22 -3.03
N TYR A 53 0.57 -4.05 -4.32
CA TYR A 53 0.31 -5.05 -5.33
C TYR A 53 1.51 -5.15 -6.25
N ASP A 54 1.85 -6.36 -6.64
CA ASP A 54 2.99 -6.63 -7.51
C ASP A 54 2.72 -7.82 -8.43
N LEU A 55 3.35 -7.81 -9.61
CA LEU A 55 3.35 -8.94 -10.51
C LEU A 55 4.40 -9.96 -10.07
N GLN A 56 3.92 -11.08 -9.55
CA GLN A 56 4.75 -12.22 -9.17
C GLN A 56 5.01 -13.12 -10.39
N LEU A 57 6.25 -13.62 -10.48
CA LEU A 57 6.64 -14.59 -11.49
C LEU A 57 5.77 -15.85 -11.35
N PHE A 58 5.08 -16.25 -12.42
CA PHE A 58 4.19 -17.41 -12.52
C PHE A 58 2.84 -17.35 -11.77
N GLU A 59 2.69 -16.51 -10.74
CA GLU A 59 1.45 -16.43 -9.94
C GLU A 59 0.52 -15.29 -10.36
N GLY A 60 0.98 -14.37 -11.21
CA GLY A 60 0.20 -13.22 -11.65
C GLY A 60 0.27 -12.07 -10.63
N TRP A 61 -0.76 -11.24 -10.59
CA TRP A 61 -0.80 -10.05 -9.76
C TRP A 61 -1.21 -10.40 -8.35
N SER A 62 -0.33 -10.20 -7.39
CA SER A 62 -0.66 -10.36 -5.97
C SER A 62 -1.07 -9.02 -5.36
N ALA A 63 -1.89 -9.05 -4.31
CA ALA A 63 -2.17 -7.90 -3.47
C ALA A 63 -2.05 -8.28 -2.00
N SER A 64 -1.46 -7.41 -1.19
CA SER A 64 -1.30 -7.65 0.25
C SER A 64 -1.41 -6.36 1.05
N ILE A 65 -1.81 -6.51 2.31
CA ILE A 65 -1.87 -5.42 3.30
C ILE A 65 -1.04 -5.79 4.52
N THR A 66 -0.51 -4.77 5.19
CA THR A 66 0.15 -4.92 6.49
C THR A 66 -0.89 -5.30 7.53
N VAL A 67 -0.57 -6.28 8.36
CA VAL A 67 -1.38 -6.79 9.48
C VAL A 67 -0.50 -7.00 10.71
N PRO A 68 -1.06 -7.24 11.91
CA PRO A 68 -0.24 -7.59 13.06
C PRO A 68 0.61 -8.84 12.77
N TYR A 69 1.85 -8.84 13.26
CA TYR A 69 2.75 -9.96 13.12
C TYR A 69 2.14 -11.24 13.72
N ASP A 70 2.08 -12.29 12.91
CA ASP A 70 1.68 -13.63 13.29
C ASP A 70 2.90 -14.55 13.38
N ALA A 71 3.24 -14.97 14.59
CA ALA A 71 4.37 -15.86 14.87
C ALA A 71 4.18 -17.28 14.31
N ALA A 72 2.94 -17.70 14.03
CA ALA A 72 2.69 -19.03 13.46
C ALA A 72 3.09 -19.09 11.97
N THR A 73 2.95 -17.97 11.26
CA THR A 73 3.26 -17.85 9.82
C THR A 73 4.52 -17.03 9.55
N ASP A 74 5.13 -16.46 10.60
CA ASP A 74 6.27 -15.54 10.53
C ASP A 74 6.03 -14.38 9.55
N SER A 75 4.84 -13.79 9.61
CA SER A 75 4.41 -12.76 8.66
C SER A 75 3.63 -11.63 9.32
N ASP A 76 3.88 -10.41 8.87
CA ASP A 76 3.15 -9.19 9.16
C ASP A 76 2.34 -8.69 7.94
N CYS A 77 2.12 -9.59 6.97
CA CYS A 77 1.43 -9.30 5.73
C CYS A 77 0.31 -10.31 5.48
N LEU A 78 -0.87 -9.81 5.12
CA LEU A 78 -1.98 -10.65 4.67
C LEU A 78 -2.07 -10.59 3.15
N CYS A 79 -1.85 -11.74 2.48
CA CYS A 79 -2.12 -11.87 1.05
C CYS A 79 -3.64 -11.90 0.80
N LEU A 80 -4.12 -10.94 0.02
CA LEU A 80 -5.53 -10.82 -0.38
C LEU A 80 -5.88 -11.70 -1.58
N GLY A 81 -4.87 -12.26 -2.24
CA GLY A 81 -5.02 -13.19 -3.36
C GLY A 81 -4.06 -12.89 -4.51
N CYS A 82 -4.07 -13.81 -5.48
CA CYS A 82 -3.37 -13.70 -6.75
C CYS A 82 -4.39 -13.62 -7.90
N PHE A 83 -4.14 -12.73 -8.85
CA PHE A 83 -5.10 -12.33 -9.87
C PHE A 83 -4.45 -12.30 -11.25
N ASN A 84 -5.23 -12.65 -12.27
CA ASN A 84 -4.75 -12.59 -13.66
C ASN A 84 -4.81 -11.16 -14.25
N ASN A 85 -5.30 -10.18 -13.49
CA ASN A 85 -5.55 -8.82 -13.94
C ASN A 85 -5.07 -7.79 -12.88
N PRO A 86 -4.25 -6.79 -13.26
CA PRO A 86 -3.82 -5.74 -12.34
C PRO A 86 -4.98 -4.96 -11.73
N LEU A 87 -6.05 -4.71 -12.50
CA LEU A 87 -7.19 -3.94 -12.00
C LEU A 87 -7.89 -4.67 -10.85
N THR A 88 -7.98 -6.01 -10.90
CA THR A 88 -8.56 -6.80 -9.81
C THR A 88 -7.70 -6.74 -8.55
N ALA A 89 -6.38 -6.81 -8.69
CA ALA A 89 -5.45 -6.64 -7.56
C ALA A 89 -5.59 -5.24 -6.94
N ILE A 90 -5.61 -4.18 -7.77
CA ILE A 90 -5.79 -2.79 -7.34
C ILE A 90 -7.13 -2.60 -6.63
N CYS A 91 -8.24 -3.08 -7.22
CA CYS A 91 -9.57 -2.96 -6.62
C CYS A 91 -9.66 -3.70 -5.27
N THR A 92 -9.05 -4.90 -5.18
CA THR A 92 -9.04 -5.69 -3.95
C THR A 92 -8.24 -4.98 -2.86
N LEU A 93 -7.03 -4.51 -3.20
CA LEU A 93 -6.18 -3.74 -2.29
C LEU A 93 -6.90 -2.47 -1.80
N TRP A 94 -7.47 -1.71 -2.73
CA TRP A 94 -8.21 -0.48 -2.40
C TRP A 94 -9.45 -0.75 -1.53
N GLY A 95 -10.16 -1.84 -1.79
CA GLY A 95 -11.31 -2.27 -1.00
C GLY A 95 -10.94 -2.64 0.44
N GLN A 96 -9.73 -3.16 0.66
CA GLN A 96 -9.24 -3.59 1.97
C GLN A 96 -8.42 -2.52 2.72
N ARG A 97 -8.27 -1.31 2.18
CA ARG A 97 -7.39 -0.27 2.75
C ARG A 97 -7.68 0.08 4.21
N HIS A 98 -8.94 0.06 4.61
CA HIS A 98 -9.36 0.38 5.99
C HIS A 98 -9.07 -0.74 6.99
N ASN A 99 -8.77 -1.93 6.50
CA ASN A 99 -8.40 -3.10 7.30
C ASN A 99 -6.88 -3.23 7.47
N ALA A 100 -6.09 -2.44 6.73
CA ALA A 100 -4.65 -2.45 6.86
C ALA A 100 -4.22 -1.86 8.21
N LEU A 101 -3.25 -2.51 8.86
CA LEU A 101 -2.67 -2.03 10.10
C LEU A 101 -1.86 -0.76 9.82
N THR A 102 -1.94 0.16 10.78
CA THR A 102 -1.21 1.42 10.76
C THR A 102 -0.43 1.51 12.05
N LEU A 103 0.88 1.68 11.97
CA LEU A 103 1.74 1.85 13.13
C LEU A 103 1.50 3.20 13.81
N GLN A 104 0.89 4.16 13.11
CA GLN A 104 0.50 5.45 13.67
C GLN A 104 -1.01 5.52 14.02
N PRO A 105 -1.38 5.87 15.27
CA PRO A 105 -2.77 5.93 15.70
C PRO A 105 -3.59 6.92 14.85
N ARG A 106 -4.85 6.58 14.57
CA ARG A 106 -5.87 7.54 14.12
C ARG A 106 -6.11 8.51 15.26
N HIS A 107 -5.67 9.75 15.11
CA HIS A 107 -6.09 10.77 16.06
C HIS A 107 -7.46 11.29 15.61
N GLU A 108 -8.51 10.89 16.33
CA GLU A 108 -9.71 11.71 16.42
C GLU A 108 -9.29 12.99 17.15
N GLY A 109 -9.55 14.14 16.53
CA GLY A 109 -9.07 15.43 17.01
C GLY A 109 -9.67 15.78 18.37
N GLY A 110 -8.80 16.00 19.36
CA GLY A 110 -9.13 16.80 20.53
C GLY A 110 -8.61 18.21 20.30
N CYS A 111 -9.54 19.17 20.18
CA CYS A 111 -9.26 20.61 20.10
C CYS A 111 -8.50 21.12 21.33
#